data_AF-A0A925J704-F1
#
_entry.id   AF-A0A925J704-F1
#
_cell.length_a   1.000
_cell.length_b   1.000
_cell.length_c   1.000
_cell.angle_alpha   90.00
_cell.angle_beta   90.00
_cell.angle_gamma   90.00
#
_symmetry.space_group_name_H-M   'P 1'
#
loop_
_entity.id
_entity.type
_entity.pdbx_description
1 polymer ?
#
loop_
_entity_poly.entity_id
_entity_poly.type
_entity_poly.pdbx_seq_one_letter_code
_entity_poly.pdbx_strand_id
1 'polypeptide(L)'
;MIARQLAIAGLMALGAMGADAQDAPVRIASKPFGESYLLCEMFAQLLESRGIAVTRQPGLGATEVAFGALRTDAIDVYPEYTGTGLLAILHDTLTGSIAADPRAVYAHVARASMERWGVRWLAPLGFENTYAIAVTRDAASRYRLASLSDLAREASHLSAGLTADFIGRADGLPALARTYGMQFDDVRPLAPAVKYQALAAGSVDVIDGYSTDGLLARYNLVVLVDDRHVFPPYEASAVVAPAISQRRPEVISALSLLSGRLDAAMMRELNRRVEVDGEDVARVAASALGALGLATRAATGEEAQGSARAGFLAYVSAHRGSLFSQLIRHLWLVGVALGAAIAVAVPLGLALERSRAVAEPVIRLLGVIQTIPSIALLAFMIPLLGVGVLPALVALWLYSLYPIIRTTFSGVRDA
;
A
#
# COMPACT_ATOMS: atom_id res chain seq x y z
N MET A 1 50.44 -14.95 20.47
CA MET A 1 49.93 -14.82 19.09
C MET A 1 48.45 -14.37 19.01
N ILE A 2 47.89 -13.74 20.06
CA ILE A 2 46.46 -13.36 20.11
C ILE A 2 46.28 -11.82 20.18
N ALA A 3 47.34 -11.06 20.49
CA ALA A 3 47.29 -9.60 20.59
C ALA A 3 47.45 -8.84 19.25
N ARG A 4 47.60 -9.54 18.12
CA ARG A 4 47.85 -8.93 16.80
C ARG A 4 46.67 -9.01 15.83
N GLN A 5 45.60 -9.71 16.18
CA GLN A 5 44.37 -9.80 15.38
C GLN A 5 43.30 -8.76 15.76
N LEU A 6 43.40 -8.13 16.94
CA LEU A 6 42.47 -7.09 17.38
C LEU A 6 42.76 -5.70 16.79
N ALA A 7 43.91 -5.51 16.13
CA ALA A 7 44.27 -4.24 15.49
C ALA A 7 43.75 -4.10 14.03
N ILE A 8 43.26 -5.18 13.42
CA ILE A 8 42.75 -5.15 12.03
C ILE A 8 41.22 -4.97 12.00
N ALA A 9 40.51 -5.35 13.07
CA ALA A 9 39.08 -5.05 13.22
C ALA A 9 38.79 -3.58 13.57
N GLY A 10 39.79 -2.83 14.07
CA GLY A 10 39.68 -1.41 14.39
C GLY A 10 39.97 -0.45 13.23
N LEU A 11 40.34 -0.96 12.04
CA LEU A 11 40.72 -0.13 10.89
C LEU A 11 39.82 -0.30 9.64
N MET A 12 38.71 -1.02 9.74
CA MET A 12 37.68 -1.07 8.68
C MET A 12 36.40 -0.30 9.04
N ALA A 13 36.39 0.43 10.16
CA ALA A 13 35.27 1.28 10.60
C ALA A 13 35.49 2.79 10.32
N LEU A 14 36.52 3.17 9.55
CA LEU A 14 36.82 4.56 9.18
C LEU A 14 36.83 4.81 7.66
N GLY A 15 36.06 4.03 6.90
CA GLY A 15 36.04 4.08 5.43
C GLY A 15 34.67 4.39 4.78
N ALA A 16 33.67 4.82 5.54
CA ALA A 16 32.37 5.20 5.00
C ALA A 16 31.94 6.60 5.47
N MET A 17 32.84 7.57 5.37
CA MET A 17 32.45 8.97 5.28
C MET A 17 32.60 9.40 3.82
N GLY A 18 31.47 9.68 3.17
CA GLY A 18 31.44 10.33 1.87
C GLY A 18 31.00 9.47 0.69
N ALA A 19 29.90 8.72 0.80
CA ALA A 19 29.00 8.71 -0.35
C ALA A 19 28.23 10.01 -0.26
N ASP A 20 28.44 10.92 -1.22
CA ASP A 20 27.70 12.17 -1.24
C ASP A 20 26.20 11.84 -1.27
N ALA A 21 25.38 12.54 -0.48
CA ALA A 21 23.94 12.27 -0.41
C ALA A 21 23.25 12.44 -1.79
N GLN A 22 23.96 13.02 -2.76
CA GLN A 22 23.56 13.18 -4.15
C GLN A 22 23.68 11.89 -5.00
N ASP A 23 24.54 10.93 -4.63
CA ASP A 23 24.77 9.70 -5.42
C ASP A 23 23.96 8.49 -4.93
N ALA A 24 23.22 8.63 -3.83
CA ALA A 24 22.35 7.55 -3.35
C ALA A 24 21.20 7.29 -4.34
N PRO A 25 20.86 6.01 -4.60
CA PRO A 25 19.70 5.65 -5.42
C PRO A 25 18.40 6.19 -4.81
N VAL A 26 17.55 6.75 -5.66
CA VAL A 26 16.21 7.24 -5.27
C VAL A 26 15.30 6.04 -4.97
N ARG A 27 14.73 5.98 -3.77
CA ARG A 27 13.82 4.91 -3.34
C ARG A 27 12.38 5.24 -3.75
N ILE A 28 11.87 4.55 -4.75
CA ILE A 28 10.49 4.72 -5.22
C ILE A 28 9.65 3.58 -4.69
N ALA A 29 8.55 3.93 -4.01
CA ALA A 29 7.62 2.95 -3.47
C ALA A 29 6.24 3.04 -4.12
N SER A 30 5.37 2.10 -3.78
CA SER A 30 3.97 2.09 -4.20
C SER A 30 3.06 1.56 -3.10
N LYS A 31 1.77 1.85 -3.25
CA LYS A 31 0.69 1.15 -2.55
C LYS A 31 0.45 -0.21 -3.23
N PRO A 32 -0.20 -1.18 -2.55
CA PRO A 32 -0.31 -2.56 -3.04
C PRO A 32 -1.49 -2.76 -4.02
N PHE A 33 -1.54 -1.99 -5.12
CA PHE A 33 -2.55 -2.15 -6.18
C PHE A 33 -1.98 -1.79 -7.57
N GLY A 34 -2.64 -2.31 -8.61
CA GLY A 34 -2.16 -2.32 -10.01
C GLY A 34 -1.65 -0.98 -10.51
N GLU A 35 -2.50 0.04 -10.50
CA GLU A 35 -2.13 1.39 -10.95
C GLU A 35 -0.93 1.96 -10.16
N SER A 36 -0.86 1.77 -8.85
CA SER A 36 0.26 2.28 -8.04
C SER A 36 1.58 1.56 -8.38
N TYR A 37 1.54 0.25 -8.66
CA TYR A 37 2.70 -0.49 -9.15
C TYR A 37 3.17 0.05 -10.50
N LEU A 38 2.23 0.29 -11.43
CA LEU A 38 2.53 0.83 -12.75
C LEU A 38 3.15 2.23 -12.67
N LEU A 39 2.56 3.15 -11.90
CA LEU A 39 3.10 4.50 -11.71
C LEU A 39 4.49 4.48 -11.06
N CYS A 40 4.71 3.62 -10.06
CA CYS A 40 6.02 3.43 -9.44
C CYS A 40 7.07 3.01 -10.48
N GLU A 41 6.72 2.09 -11.37
CA GLU A 41 7.62 1.62 -12.43
C GLU A 41 7.86 2.69 -13.49
N MET A 42 6.83 3.46 -13.87
CA MET A 42 6.98 4.61 -14.77
C MET A 42 7.91 5.69 -14.17
N PHE A 43 7.78 5.98 -12.89
CA PHE A 43 8.66 6.93 -12.20
C PHE A 43 10.10 6.41 -12.20
N ALA A 44 10.32 5.13 -11.90
CA ALA A 44 11.64 4.52 -11.87
C ALA A 44 12.32 4.59 -13.23
N GLN A 45 11.67 4.11 -14.29
CA GLN A 45 12.23 4.11 -15.64
C GLN A 45 12.49 5.53 -16.16
N LEU A 46 11.63 6.50 -15.82
CA LEU A 46 11.84 7.89 -16.21
C LEU A 46 13.08 8.50 -15.55
N LEU A 47 13.33 8.20 -14.28
CA LEU A 47 14.55 8.61 -13.58
C LEU A 47 15.79 7.90 -14.13
N GLU A 48 15.73 6.58 -14.35
CA GLU A 48 16.84 5.79 -14.89
C GLU A 48 17.24 6.25 -16.30
N SER A 49 16.28 6.59 -17.16
CA SER A 49 16.54 7.14 -18.50
C SER A 49 17.27 8.49 -18.49
N ARG A 50 17.40 9.12 -17.31
CA ARG A 50 18.14 10.37 -17.05
C ARG A 50 19.40 10.15 -16.22
N GLY A 51 19.83 8.90 -16.05
CA GLY A 51 21.04 8.54 -15.31
C GLY A 51 20.90 8.61 -13.79
N ILE A 52 19.67 8.73 -13.25
CA ILE A 52 19.42 8.73 -11.81
C ILE A 52 19.21 7.28 -11.38
N ALA A 53 20.07 6.78 -10.49
CA ALA A 53 19.93 5.43 -9.94
C ALA A 53 18.67 5.33 -9.05
N VAL A 54 17.99 4.18 -9.07
CA VAL A 54 16.70 3.99 -8.39
C VAL A 54 16.68 2.65 -7.65
N THR A 55 16.03 2.62 -6.49
CA THR A 55 15.64 1.38 -5.79
C THR A 55 14.12 1.30 -5.74
N ARG A 56 13.55 0.22 -6.29
CA ARG A 56 12.10 -0.01 -6.30
C ARG A 56 11.67 -0.71 -5.00
N GLN A 57 10.58 -0.24 -4.40
CA GLN A 57 9.97 -0.80 -3.19
C GLN A 57 8.44 -0.92 -3.37
N PRO A 58 7.97 -1.74 -4.32
CA PRO A 58 6.56 -1.85 -4.63
C PRO A 58 5.78 -2.47 -3.45
N GLY A 59 4.56 -1.97 -3.22
CA GLY A 59 3.62 -2.55 -2.27
C GLY A 59 4.04 -2.39 -0.81
N LEU A 60 4.69 -1.27 -0.47
CA LEU A 60 5.19 -0.98 0.88
C LEU A 60 4.09 -1.04 1.95
N GLY A 61 2.88 -0.61 1.59
CA GLY A 61 1.70 -0.63 2.44
C GLY A 61 0.63 0.33 1.94
N ALA A 62 -0.50 0.40 2.64
CA ALA A 62 -1.54 1.39 2.38
C ALA A 62 -1.05 2.83 2.69
N THR A 63 -1.90 3.83 2.46
CA THR A 63 -1.59 5.26 2.56
C THR A 63 -0.82 5.64 3.84
N GLU A 64 -1.26 5.20 5.02
CA GLU A 64 -0.62 5.59 6.28
C GLU A 64 0.84 5.12 6.36
N VAL A 65 1.12 3.90 5.89
CA VAL A 65 2.46 3.31 5.86
C VAL A 65 3.31 4.01 4.81
N ALA A 66 2.80 4.19 3.60
CA ALA A 66 3.53 4.83 2.50
C ALA A 66 3.86 6.30 2.80
N PHE A 67 2.87 7.09 3.22
CA PHE A 67 3.08 8.49 3.59
C PHE A 67 3.94 8.62 4.85
N GLY A 68 3.74 7.73 5.83
CA GLY A 68 4.55 7.66 7.04
C GLY A 68 6.03 7.42 6.73
N ALA A 69 6.34 6.56 5.77
CA ALA A 69 7.70 6.34 5.29
C ALA A 69 8.25 7.53 4.49
N LEU A 70 7.43 8.19 3.67
CA LEU A 70 7.85 9.35 2.87
C LEU A 70 8.24 10.54 3.76
N ARG A 71 7.40 10.88 4.76
CA ARG A 71 7.62 12.03 5.63
C ARG A 71 8.84 11.89 6.55
N THR A 72 9.34 10.67 6.75
CA THR A 72 10.54 10.38 7.54
C THR A 72 11.75 10.04 6.67
N ASP A 73 11.69 10.35 5.36
CA ASP A 73 12.74 10.04 4.38
C ASP A 73 13.15 8.54 4.36
N ALA A 74 12.24 7.63 4.73
CA ALA A 74 12.45 6.18 4.60
C ALA A 74 12.23 5.70 3.15
N ILE A 75 11.41 6.44 2.40
CA ILE A 75 11.29 6.39 0.94
C ILE A 75 11.38 7.81 0.38
N ASP A 76 11.64 7.93 -0.92
CA ASP A 76 11.96 9.19 -1.57
C ASP A 76 10.80 9.71 -2.43
N VAL A 77 10.11 8.81 -3.12
CA VAL A 77 8.98 9.14 -4.00
C VAL A 77 7.94 8.03 -3.96
N TYR A 78 6.65 8.38 -4.01
CA TYR A 78 5.59 7.41 -4.35
C TYR A 78 4.39 8.11 -5.02
N PRO A 79 3.53 7.36 -5.74
CA PRO A 79 2.26 7.89 -6.27
C PRO A 79 1.20 8.04 -5.18
N GLU A 80 0.56 9.20 -5.08
CA GLU A 80 -0.57 9.46 -4.18
C GLU A 80 -1.64 10.34 -4.85
N TYR A 81 -2.83 10.41 -4.26
CA TYR A 81 -4.01 11.04 -4.83
C TYR A 81 -4.51 12.18 -3.96
N THR A 82 -4.92 13.29 -4.57
CA THR A 82 -5.28 14.52 -3.86
C THR A 82 -6.40 14.33 -2.83
N GLY A 83 -7.46 13.59 -3.17
CA GLY A 83 -8.56 13.29 -2.25
C GLY A 83 -8.12 12.47 -1.04
N THR A 84 -7.21 11.51 -1.24
CA THR A 84 -6.56 10.76 -0.15
C THR A 84 -5.67 11.69 0.70
N GLY A 85 -4.92 12.59 0.06
CA GLY A 85 -4.14 13.63 0.71
C GLY A 85 -4.99 14.52 1.63
N LEU A 86 -6.17 14.93 1.16
CA LEU A 86 -7.10 15.75 1.93
C LEU A 86 -7.68 14.99 3.13
N LEU A 87 -8.30 13.84 2.88
CA LEU A 87 -9.14 13.18 3.87
C LEU A 87 -8.37 12.25 4.82
N ALA A 88 -7.39 11.50 4.30
CA ALA A 88 -6.67 10.48 5.08
C ALA A 88 -5.32 10.97 5.62
N ILE A 89 -4.64 11.89 4.92
CA ILE A 89 -3.33 12.39 5.36
C ILE A 89 -3.47 13.67 6.18
N LEU A 90 -4.21 14.66 5.68
CA LEU A 90 -4.40 15.93 6.38
C LEU A 90 -5.49 15.88 7.45
N HIS A 91 -6.40 14.90 7.36
CA HIS A 91 -7.63 14.83 8.15
C HIS A 91 -8.43 16.12 8.10
N ASP A 92 -8.55 16.67 6.89
CA ASP A 92 -9.15 17.97 6.63
C ASP A 92 -10.32 17.84 5.65
N THR A 93 -11.19 18.84 5.57
CA THR A 93 -12.33 18.87 4.66
C THR A 93 -12.47 20.26 4.04
N LEU A 94 -12.59 20.31 2.72
CA LEU A 94 -13.02 21.52 2.01
C LEU A 94 -14.54 21.51 1.88
N THR A 95 -15.16 22.69 1.80
CA THR A 95 -16.62 22.83 1.72
C THR A 95 -17.05 23.61 0.48
N GLY A 96 -18.31 23.41 0.06
CA GLY A 96 -18.89 24.07 -1.10
C GLY A 96 -18.23 23.68 -2.42
N SER A 97 -18.26 24.58 -3.41
CA SER A 97 -17.67 24.34 -4.74
C SER A 97 -16.16 24.09 -4.71
N ILE A 98 -15.46 24.54 -3.66
CA ILE A 98 -14.03 24.35 -3.49
C ILE A 98 -13.69 22.86 -3.26
N ALA A 99 -14.57 22.12 -2.58
CA ALA A 99 -14.38 20.70 -2.31
C ALA A 99 -14.40 19.83 -3.58
N ALA A 100 -15.10 20.31 -4.62
CA ALA A 100 -15.24 19.63 -5.90
C ALA A 100 -14.27 20.14 -6.97
N ASP A 101 -13.50 21.22 -6.70
CA ASP A 101 -12.51 21.75 -7.65
C ASP A 101 -11.17 21.00 -7.50
N PRO A 102 -10.74 20.19 -8.48
CA PRO A 102 -9.49 19.43 -8.40
C PRO A 102 -8.27 20.31 -8.15
N ARG A 103 -8.24 21.51 -8.75
CA ARG A 103 -7.11 22.44 -8.59
C ARG A 103 -7.04 23.01 -7.18
N ALA A 104 -8.20 23.34 -6.60
CA ALA A 104 -8.27 23.85 -5.24
C ALA A 104 -7.86 22.79 -4.22
N VAL A 105 -8.33 21.55 -4.40
CA VAL A 105 -7.95 20.41 -3.56
C VAL A 105 -6.45 20.15 -3.66
N TYR A 106 -5.90 20.06 -4.87
CA TYR A 106 -4.46 19.92 -5.09
C TYR A 106 -3.67 21.04 -4.41
N ALA A 107 -4.02 22.30 -4.64
CA ALA A 107 -3.31 23.45 -4.09
C ALA A 107 -3.32 23.45 -2.56
N HIS A 108 -4.45 23.11 -1.94
CA HIS A 108 -4.55 22.98 -0.49
C HIS A 108 -3.68 21.85 0.04
N VAL A 109 -3.76 20.66 -0.56
CA VAL A 109 -3.00 19.48 -0.13
C VAL A 109 -1.50 19.70 -0.28
N ALA A 110 -1.06 20.25 -1.41
CA ALA A 110 0.34 20.54 -1.70
C ALA A 110 0.91 21.56 -0.70
N ARG A 111 0.18 22.65 -0.45
CA ARG A 111 0.58 23.69 0.51
C ARG A 111 0.67 23.13 1.92
N ALA A 112 -0.39 22.49 2.42
CA ALA A 112 -0.44 21.97 3.77
C ALA A 112 0.61 20.87 4.01
N SER A 113 0.87 20.02 3.01
CA SER A 113 1.91 18.98 3.11
C SER A 113 3.32 19.57 3.18
N MET A 114 3.59 20.63 2.41
CA MET A 114 4.85 21.36 2.45
C MET A 114 5.05 22.06 3.80
N GLU A 115 4.02 22.75 4.30
CA GLU A 115 4.08 23.49 5.57
C GLU A 115 4.27 22.55 6.78
N ARG A 116 3.56 21.42 6.83
CA ARG A 116 3.57 20.52 7.99
C ARG A 116 4.79 19.60 8.02
N TRP A 117 5.25 19.13 6.85
CA TRP A 117 6.24 18.06 6.78
C TRP A 117 7.37 18.31 5.79
N GLY A 118 7.36 19.41 5.03
CA GLY A 118 8.31 19.62 3.94
C GLY A 118 8.12 18.66 2.76
N VAL A 119 7.00 17.94 2.72
CA VAL A 119 6.66 16.99 1.65
C VAL A 119 6.14 17.74 0.43
N ARG A 120 6.71 17.48 -0.73
CA ARG A 120 6.30 18.13 -1.99
C ARG A 120 5.39 17.24 -2.80
N TRP A 121 4.22 17.74 -3.14
CA TRP A 121 3.38 17.17 -4.19
C TRP A 121 3.80 17.81 -5.52
N LEU A 122 4.06 16.99 -6.55
CA LEU A 122 4.25 17.49 -7.91
C LEU A 122 2.89 17.79 -8.55
N ALA A 123 2.91 18.52 -9.66
CA ALA A 123 1.69 18.78 -10.41
C ALA A 123 1.01 17.44 -10.81
N PRO A 124 -0.33 17.38 -10.81
CA PRO A 124 -1.05 16.17 -11.19
C PRO A 124 -0.62 15.57 -12.53
N LEU A 125 -0.67 14.24 -12.62
CA LEU A 125 -0.26 13.47 -13.79
C LEU A 125 -1.22 13.64 -14.98
N GLY A 126 -2.45 14.10 -14.74
CA GLY A 126 -3.44 14.40 -15.79
C GLY A 126 -4.71 13.55 -15.75
N PHE A 127 -4.83 12.64 -14.78
CA PHE A 127 -6.02 11.82 -14.60
C PHE A 127 -6.47 11.81 -13.14
N GLU A 128 -7.75 11.49 -12.99
CA GLU A 128 -8.39 11.26 -11.70
C GLU A 128 -8.68 9.78 -11.52
N ASN A 129 -8.46 9.29 -10.31
CA ASN A 129 -8.81 7.95 -9.89
C ASN A 129 -9.80 7.99 -8.70
N THR A 130 -11.04 8.40 -8.98
CA THR A 130 -12.10 8.44 -7.97
C THR A 130 -12.71 7.07 -7.72
N TYR A 131 -13.36 6.92 -6.55
CA TYR A 131 -14.13 5.73 -6.22
C TYR A 131 -15.28 5.53 -7.21
N ALA A 132 -15.44 4.29 -7.65
CA ALA A 132 -16.53 3.83 -8.49
C ALA A 132 -17.34 2.78 -7.74
N ILE A 133 -18.60 3.08 -7.42
CA ILE A 133 -19.52 2.05 -6.92
C ILE A 133 -20.16 1.39 -8.13
N ALA A 134 -20.01 0.08 -8.24
CA ALA A 134 -20.38 -0.67 -9.43
C ALA A 134 -21.34 -1.81 -9.13
N VAL A 135 -22.23 -2.05 -10.09
CA VAL A 135 -23.20 -3.15 -10.11
C VAL A 135 -23.18 -3.84 -11.48
N THR A 136 -23.78 -5.02 -11.59
CA THR A 136 -23.99 -5.65 -12.90
C THR A 136 -25.04 -4.88 -13.71
N ARG A 137 -25.03 -4.99 -15.04
CA ARG A 137 -26.10 -4.40 -15.89
C ARG A 137 -27.49 -4.95 -15.55
N ASP A 138 -27.55 -6.22 -15.19
CA ASP A 138 -28.79 -6.88 -14.79
C ASP A 138 -29.34 -6.27 -13.50
N ALA A 139 -28.49 -6.09 -12.48
CA ALA A 139 -28.87 -5.40 -11.24
C ALA A 139 -29.27 -3.94 -11.51
N ALA A 140 -28.48 -3.20 -12.31
CA ALA A 140 -28.80 -1.82 -12.67
C ALA A 140 -30.18 -1.70 -13.35
N SER A 141 -30.53 -2.63 -14.24
CA SER A 141 -31.82 -2.64 -14.93
C SER A 141 -32.97 -3.06 -14.01
N ARG A 142 -32.75 -4.11 -13.19
CA ARG A 142 -33.74 -4.66 -12.27
C ARG A 142 -34.13 -3.68 -11.18
N TYR A 143 -33.16 -3.02 -10.58
CA TYR A 143 -33.33 -2.07 -9.47
C TYR A 143 -33.37 -0.61 -9.94
N ARG A 144 -33.27 -0.35 -11.25
CA ARG A 144 -33.28 0.98 -11.87
C ARG A 144 -32.19 1.90 -11.29
N LEU A 145 -30.96 1.38 -11.18
CA LEU A 145 -29.83 2.07 -10.60
C LEU A 145 -29.05 2.85 -11.66
N ALA A 146 -29.00 4.18 -11.51
CA ALA A 146 -28.11 5.05 -12.27
C ALA A 146 -27.19 5.90 -11.37
N SER A 147 -27.60 6.12 -10.12
CA SER A 147 -26.90 6.98 -9.16
C SER A 147 -26.74 6.32 -7.79
N LEU A 148 -25.88 6.90 -6.94
CA LEU A 148 -25.75 6.49 -5.54
C LEU A 148 -27.02 6.78 -4.74
N SER A 149 -27.77 7.82 -5.07
CA SER A 149 -29.11 8.05 -4.52
C SER A 149 -30.12 6.97 -4.90
N ASP A 150 -30.05 6.40 -6.11
CA ASP A 150 -30.88 5.24 -6.47
C ASP A 150 -30.49 4.01 -5.64
N LEU A 151 -29.18 3.75 -5.55
CA LEU A 151 -28.66 2.62 -4.78
C LEU A 151 -29.04 2.72 -3.31
N ALA A 152 -28.98 3.91 -2.71
CA ALA A 152 -29.30 4.09 -1.30
C ALA A 152 -30.75 3.69 -0.95
N ARG A 153 -31.69 3.77 -1.90
CA ARG A 153 -33.08 3.33 -1.71
C ARG A 153 -33.23 1.81 -1.67
N GLU A 154 -32.36 1.11 -2.39
CA GLU A 154 -32.42 -0.36 -2.55
C GLU A 154 -31.38 -1.08 -1.69
N ALA A 155 -30.41 -0.35 -1.13
CA ALA A 155 -29.23 -0.90 -0.46
C ALA A 155 -29.58 -1.92 0.63
N SER A 156 -30.66 -1.69 1.40
CA SER A 156 -31.11 -2.59 2.47
C SER A 156 -31.61 -3.96 1.98
N HIS A 157 -31.69 -4.16 0.66
CA HIS A 157 -32.04 -5.43 0.01
C HIS A 157 -30.86 -6.05 -0.76
N LEU A 158 -29.70 -5.40 -0.74
CA LEU A 158 -28.53 -5.75 -1.54
C LEU A 158 -27.34 -6.07 -0.64
N SER A 159 -26.54 -7.01 -1.09
CA SER A 159 -25.27 -7.37 -0.47
C SER A 159 -24.11 -6.64 -1.13
N ALA A 160 -23.15 -6.17 -0.34
CA ALA A 160 -21.99 -5.43 -0.82
C ALA A 160 -20.68 -6.21 -0.55
N GLY A 161 -19.88 -6.41 -1.60
CA GLY A 161 -18.54 -6.97 -1.52
C GLY A 161 -17.50 -5.86 -1.65
N LEU A 162 -17.06 -5.30 -0.53
CA LEU A 162 -16.23 -4.10 -0.51
C LEU A 162 -14.81 -4.40 -0.05
N THR A 163 -13.83 -3.61 -0.47
CA THR A 163 -12.48 -3.71 0.09
C THR A 163 -12.48 -3.34 1.58
N ALA A 164 -11.64 -4.02 2.38
CA ALA A 164 -11.53 -3.76 3.81
C ALA A 164 -11.17 -2.29 4.12
N ASP A 165 -10.32 -1.69 3.28
CA ASP A 165 -9.96 -0.28 3.36
C ASP A 165 -11.20 0.60 3.13
N PHE A 166 -11.99 0.36 2.08
CA PHE A 166 -13.19 1.14 1.80
C PHE A 166 -14.24 1.03 2.92
N ILE A 167 -14.35 -0.13 3.57
CA ILE A 167 -15.24 -0.33 4.72
C ILE A 167 -14.82 0.54 5.91
N GLY A 168 -13.51 0.61 6.20
CA GLY A 168 -12.99 1.29 7.39
C GLY A 168 -12.72 2.78 7.23
N ARG A 169 -12.52 3.26 6.00
CA ARG A 169 -12.09 4.64 5.75
C ARG A 169 -13.21 5.67 5.97
N ALA A 170 -12.86 6.82 6.56
CA ALA A 170 -13.81 7.90 6.80
C ALA A 170 -14.48 8.43 5.52
N ASP A 171 -13.78 8.36 4.38
CA ASP A 171 -14.20 8.73 3.03
C ASP A 171 -14.75 7.55 2.20
N GLY A 172 -14.91 6.37 2.81
CA GLY A 172 -15.47 5.17 2.16
C GLY A 172 -16.93 4.93 2.53
N LEU A 173 -17.26 3.70 2.94
CA LEU A 173 -18.62 3.32 3.35
C LEU A 173 -19.23 4.23 4.44
N PRO A 174 -18.49 4.66 5.48
CA PRO A 174 -18.97 5.66 6.43
C PRO A 174 -19.43 6.98 5.79
N ALA A 175 -18.78 7.45 4.72
CA ALA A 175 -19.20 8.66 4.01
C ALA A 175 -20.50 8.43 3.22
N LEU A 176 -20.63 7.27 2.56
CA LEU A 176 -21.87 6.87 1.89
C LEU A 176 -23.04 6.79 2.88
N ALA A 177 -22.82 6.21 4.05
CA ALA A 177 -23.83 6.14 5.11
C ALA A 177 -24.28 7.53 5.58
N ARG A 178 -23.35 8.47 5.80
CA ARG A 178 -23.69 9.84 6.25
C ARG A 178 -24.38 10.68 5.16
N THR A 179 -23.92 10.60 3.92
CA THR A 179 -24.37 11.49 2.84
C THR A 179 -25.64 10.99 2.16
N TYR A 180 -25.76 9.67 1.97
CA TYR A 180 -26.89 9.05 1.26
C TYR A 180 -27.85 8.30 2.19
N GLY A 181 -27.49 8.07 3.46
CA GLY A 181 -28.24 7.14 4.31
C GLY A 181 -28.04 5.68 3.90
N MET A 182 -26.95 5.37 3.17
CA MET A 182 -26.73 4.06 2.56
C MET A 182 -26.46 2.98 3.63
N GLN A 183 -27.28 1.94 3.64
CA GLN A 183 -27.16 0.79 4.53
C GLN A 183 -27.43 -0.49 3.74
N PHE A 184 -26.45 -1.41 3.70
CA PHE A 184 -26.58 -2.69 3.02
C PHE A 184 -27.14 -3.76 3.93
N ASP A 185 -27.78 -4.79 3.36
CA ASP A 185 -28.23 -5.98 4.11
C ASP A 185 -27.03 -6.76 4.68
N ASP A 186 -25.99 -6.93 3.86
CA ASP A 186 -24.75 -7.62 4.22
C ASP A 186 -23.55 -6.91 3.58
N VAL A 187 -22.44 -6.81 4.32
CA VAL A 187 -21.18 -6.22 3.84
C VAL A 187 -20.04 -7.20 4.08
N ARG A 188 -19.43 -7.67 2.99
CA ARG A 188 -18.34 -8.65 3.02
C ARG A 188 -17.02 -7.99 2.63
N PRO A 189 -15.97 -8.09 3.46
CA PRO A 189 -14.64 -7.65 3.07
C PRO A 189 -14.07 -8.59 2.00
N LEU A 190 -13.76 -8.06 0.82
CA LEU A 190 -13.18 -8.81 -0.30
C LEU A 190 -11.85 -8.20 -0.76
N ALA A 191 -10.96 -9.04 -1.29
CA ALA A 191 -9.72 -8.56 -1.90
C ALA A 191 -10.01 -7.84 -3.24
N PRO A 192 -9.17 -6.86 -3.67
CA PRO A 192 -9.45 -6.02 -4.82
C PRO A 192 -9.80 -6.75 -6.13
N ALA A 193 -9.13 -7.86 -6.45
CA ALA A 193 -9.44 -8.64 -7.65
C ALA A 193 -10.64 -9.61 -7.45
N VAL A 194 -10.88 -10.04 -6.20
CA VAL A 194 -11.89 -11.05 -5.86
C VAL A 194 -13.29 -10.46 -5.89
N LYS A 195 -13.47 -9.19 -5.50
CA LYS A 195 -14.79 -8.53 -5.53
C LYS A 195 -15.44 -8.53 -6.91
N TYR A 196 -14.66 -8.33 -7.97
CA TYR A 196 -15.15 -8.38 -9.35
C TYR A 196 -15.67 -9.77 -9.74
N GLN A 197 -14.96 -10.81 -9.35
CA GLN A 197 -15.39 -12.20 -9.58
C GLN A 197 -16.64 -12.53 -8.76
N ALA A 198 -16.69 -12.10 -7.51
CA ALA A 198 -17.85 -12.29 -6.63
C ALA A 198 -19.11 -11.60 -7.18
N LEU A 199 -18.97 -10.38 -7.69
CA LEU A 199 -20.07 -9.65 -8.33
C LEU A 199 -20.55 -10.35 -9.61
N ALA A 200 -19.62 -10.75 -10.48
CA ALA A 200 -19.95 -11.46 -11.72
C ALA A 200 -20.60 -12.82 -11.47
N ALA A 201 -20.25 -13.49 -10.37
CA ALA A 201 -20.87 -14.74 -9.93
C ALA A 201 -22.20 -14.54 -9.18
N GLY A 202 -22.65 -13.30 -8.97
CA GLY A 202 -23.86 -12.98 -8.20
C GLY A 202 -23.76 -13.32 -6.71
N SER A 203 -22.54 -13.46 -6.17
CA SER A 203 -22.31 -13.70 -4.74
C SER A 203 -22.44 -12.44 -3.89
N VAL A 204 -22.32 -11.27 -4.54
CA VAL A 204 -22.62 -9.93 -4.02
C VAL A 204 -23.29 -9.12 -5.12
N ASP A 205 -24.05 -8.08 -4.76
CA ASP A 205 -24.80 -7.24 -5.71
C ASP A 205 -24.08 -5.93 -6.06
N VAL A 206 -23.22 -5.46 -5.15
CA VAL A 206 -22.53 -4.17 -5.22
C VAL A 206 -21.06 -4.33 -4.85
N ILE A 207 -20.17 -3.62 -5.54
CA ILE A 207 -18.75 -3.52 -5.18
C ILE A 207 -18.28 -2.08 -5.16
N ASP A 208 -17.23 -1.80 -4.39
CA ASP A 208 -16.39 -0.64 -4.62
C ASP A 208 -15.45 -0.92 -5.80
N GLY A 209 -14.82 0.11 -6.32
CA GLY A 209 -13.91 0.07 -7.45
C GLY A 209 -13.32 1.45 -7.67
N TYR A 210 -12.58 1.57 -8.76
CA TYR A 210 -11.90 2.79 -9.13
C TYR A 210 -12.22 3.15 -10.58
N SER A 211 -12.40 4.43 -10.87
CA SER A 211 -12.75 4.93 -12.21
C SER A 211 -11.72 4.57 -13.30
N THR A 212 -10.50 4.21 -12.91
CA THR A 212 -9.42 3.79 -13.80
C THR A 212 -9.24 2.26 -13.87
N ASP A 213 -10.03 1.46 -13.13
CA ASP A 213 -9.88 0.00 -13.11
C ASP A 213 -10.24 -0.62 -14.48
N GLY A 214 -9.33 -1.42 -15.03
CA GLY A 214 -9.56 -2.14 -16.29
C GLY A 214 -10.62 -3.25 -16.17
N LEU A 215 -10.86 -3.72 -14.95
CA LEU A 215 -11.83 -4.79 -14.66
C LEU A 215 -13.29 -4.33 -14.82
N LEU A 216 -13.59 -3.04 -14.64
CA LEU A 216 -14.95 -2.51 -14.86
C LEU A 216 -15.44 -2.78 -16.29
N ALA A 217 -14.57 -2.55 -17.28
CA ALA A 217 -14.87 -2.82 -18.68
C ALA A 217 -14.93 -4.33 -18.97
N ARG A 218 -14.00 -5.12 -18.42
CA ARG A 218 -13.95 -6.59 -18.61
C ARG A 218 -15.25 -7.27 -18.18
N TYR A 219 -15.80 -6.87 -17.04
CA TYR A 219 -17.04 -7.43 -16.50
C TYR A 219 -18.29 -6.69 -16.96
N ASN A 220 -18.15 -5.70 -17.85
CA ASN A 220 -19.24 -4.90 -18.42
C ASN A 220 -20.17 -4.30 -17.35
N LEU A 221 -19.56 -3.76 -16.29
CA LEU A 221 -20.26 -3.25 -15.10
C LEU A 221 -20.82 -1.85 -15.34
N VAL A 222 -21.85 -1.50 -14.56
CA VAL A 222 -22.41 -0.15 -14.51
C VAL A 222 -21.83 0.54 -13.29
N VAL A 223 -21.08 1.62 -13.53
CA VAL A 223 -20.64 2.54 -12.47
C VAL A 223 -21.75 3.54 -12.19
N LEU A 224 -22.14 3.66 -10.93
CA LEU A 224 -23.20 4.56 -10.50
C LEU A 224 -22.66 5.99 -10.31
N VAL A 225 -23.47 6.97 -10.69
CA VAL A 225 -23.13 8.40 -10.56
C VAL A 225 -23.21 8.84 -9.09
N ASP A 226 -22.14 9.45 -8.58
CA ASP A 226 -22.12 10.14 -7.29
C ASP A 226 -22.82 11.52 -7.39
N ASP A 227 -24.16 11.51 -7.30
CA ASP A 227 -25.02 12.68 -7.55
C ASP A 227 -24.98 13.76 -6.44
N ARG A 228 -24.43 13.42 -5.27
CA ARG A 228 -24.19 14.35 -4.15
C ARG A 228 -22.72 14.69 -3.93
N HIS A 229 -21.83 14.23 -4.82
CA HIS A 229 -20.40 14.52 -4.78
C HIS A 229 -19.76 14.22 -3.42
N VAL A 230 -20.01 13.03 -2.88
CA VAL A 230 -19.44 12.60 -1.59
C VAL A 230 -17.93 12.39 -1.69
N PHE A 231 -17.44 12.03 -2.87
CA PHE A 231 -16.03 11.79 -3.11
C PHE A 231 -15.34 13.08 -3.60
N PRO A 232 -14.24 13.52 -2.97
CA PRO A 232 -13.45 14.63 -3.49
C PRO A 232 -12.72 14.20 -4.78
N PRO A 233 -12.16 15.15 -5.54
CA PRO A 233 -11.24 14.85 -6.63
C PRO A 233 -10.01 14.05 -6.19
N TYR A 234 -9.73 12.94 -6.88
CA TYR A 234 -8.55 12.08 -6.66
C TYR A 234 -7.54 12.18 -7.80
N GLU A 235 -6.99 13.37 -8.05
CA GLU A 235 -5.94 13.54 -9.05
C GLU A 235 -4.65 12.84 -8.60
N ALA A 236 -4.09 12.00 -9.47
CA ALA A 236 -2.85 11.28 -9.19
C ALA A 236 -1.65 12.24 -9.29
N SER A 237 -0.71 12.13 -8.34
CA SER A 237 0.51 12.94 -8.29
C SER A 237 1.70 12.12 -7.77
N ALA A 238 2.90 12.50 -8.19
CA ALA A 238 4.12 12.04 -7.53
C ALA A 238 4.35 12.88 -6.27
N VAL A 239 4.49 12.21 -5.12
CA VAL A 239 4.77 12.87 -3.84
C VAL A 239 6.21 12.57 -3.44
N VAL A 240 6.94 13.63 -3.08
CA VAL A 240 8.40 13.64 -2.93
C VAL A 240 8.77 13.98 -1.49
N ALA A 241 9.70 13.20 -0.94
CA ALA A 241 10.18 13.34 0.42
C ALA A 241 10.86 14.70 0.67
N PRO A 242 10.95 15.15 1.94
CA PRO A 242 11.58 16.42 2.27
C PRO A 242 13.04 16.53 1.83
N ALA A 243 13.84 15.47 2.02
CA ALA A 243 15.26 15.48 1.65
C ALA A 243 15.46 15.63 0.13
N ILE A 244 14.70 14.89 -0.68
CA ILE A 244 14.74 14.97 -2.15
C ILE A 244 14.27 16.34 -2.63
N SER A 245 13.19 16.86 -2.03
CA SER A 245 12.60 18.16 -2.38
C SER A 245 13.58 19.33 -2.28
N GLN A 246 14.56 19.21 -1.38
CA GLN A 246 15.58 20.23 -1.11
C GLN A 246 16.90 19.97 -1.84
N ARG A 247 17.30 18.71 -1.98
CA ARG A 247 18.69 18.34 -2.38
C ARG A 247 18.83 17.77 -3.79
N ARG A 248 17.74 17.33 -4.40
CA ARG A 248 17.75 16.57 -5.66
C ARG A 248 16.77 17.17 -6.69
N PRO A 249 16.96 18.44 -7.11
CA PRO A 249 16.04 19.11 -8.04
C PRO A 249 15.91 18.39 -9.39
N GLU A 250 16.91 17.63 -9.81
CA GLU A 250 16.87 16.84 -11.04
C GLU A 250 15.85 15.70 -11.00
N VAL A 251 15.59 15.11 -9.81
CA VAL A 251 14.52 14.11 -9.62
C VAL A 251 13.16 14.76 -9.83
N ILE A 252 12.99 15.96 -9.28
CA ILE A 252 11.75 16.75 -9.37
C ILE A 252 11.51 17.16 -10.82
N SER A 253 12.52 17.72 -11.49
CA SER A 253 12.44 18.10 -12.90
C SER A 253 12.12 16.90 -13.80
N ALA A 254 12.73 15.74 -13.55
CA ALA A 254 12.45 14.53 -14.31
C ALA A 254 11.00 14.07 -14.14
N LEU A 255 10.53 13.87 -12.92
CA LEU A 255 9.16 13.41 -12.65
C LEU A 255 8.09 14.41 -13.09
N SER A 256 8.39 15.71 -13.02
CA SER A 256 7.47 16.76 -13.46
C SER A 256 7.15 16.67 -14.96
N LEU A 257 7.95 15.96 -15.76
CA LEU A 257 7.65 15.73 -17.18
C LEU A 257 6.41 14.87 -17.41
N LEU A 258 5.95 14.11 -16.41
CA LEU A 258 4.70 13.36 -16.48
C LEU A 258 3.46 14.20 -16.14
N SER A 259 3.64 15.41 -15.62
CA SER A 259 2.53 16.29 -15.22
C SER A 259 1.62 16.60 -16.41
N GLY A 260 0.33 16.31 -16.27
CA GLY A 260 -0.67 16.51 -17.32
C GLY A 260 -0.51 15.64 -18.58
N ARG A 261 0.27 14.55 -18.53
CA ARG A 261 0.55 13.69 -19.69
C ARG A 261 -0.25 12.40 -19.73
N LEU A 262 -0.82 11.97 -18.61
CA LEU A 262 -1.59 10.74 -18.47
C LEU A 262 -3.06 11.10 -18.32
N ASP A 263 -3.86 10.99 -19.38
CA ASP A 263 -5.31 11.14 -19.26
C ASP A 263 -5.98 9.84 -18.75
N ALA A 264 -7.24 9.95 -18.33
CA ALA A 264 -7.97 8.82 -17.75
C ALA A 264 -8.22 7.67 -18.75
N ALA A 265 -8.29 7.95 -20.06
CA ALA A 265 -8.50 6.91 -21.06
C ALA A 265 -7.21 6.08 -21.26
N MET A 266 -6.07 6.77 -21.34
CA MET A 266 -4.75 6.14 -21.35
C MET A 266 -4.55 5.32 -20.08
N MET A 267 -4.84 5.88 -18.91
CA MET A 267 -4.64 5.18 -17.64
C MET A 267 -5.48 3.90 -17.53
N ARG A 268 -6.76 3.94 -17.94
CA ARG A 268 -7.62 2.75 -18.02
C ARG A 268 -7.04 1.67 -18.93
N GLU A 269 -6.52 2.05 -20.10
CA GLU A 269 -5.91 1.08 -21.01
C GLU A 269 -4.64 0.46 -20.41
N LEU A 270 -3.78 1.26 -19.77
CA LEU A 270 -2.58 0.73 -19.13
C LEU A 270 -2.93 -0.22 -17.96
N ASN A 271 -3.90 0.15 -17.12
CA ASN A 271 -4.39 -0.72 -16.04
C ASN A 271 -4.99 -2.02 -16.60
N ARG A 272 -5.77 -1.94 -17.68
CA ARG A 272 -6.32 -3.12 -18.36
C ARG A 272 -5.21 -4.07 -18.83
N ARG A 273 -4.16 -3.55 -19.47
CA ARG A 273 -3.02 -4.37 -19.93
C ARG A 273 -2.34 -5.11 -18.79
N VAL A 274 -2.19 -4.48 -17.63
CA VAL A 274 -1.59 -5.12 -16.45
C VAL A 274 -2.53 -6.12 -15.79
N GLU A 275 -3.76 -5.70 -15.49
CA GLU A 275 -4.67 -6.45 -14.61
C GLU A 275 -5.52 -7.50 -15.37
N VAL A 276 -5.83 -7.25 -16.64
CA VAL A 276 -6.68 -8.10 -17.46
C VAL A 276 -5.84 -8.98 -18.37
N ASP A 277 -4.91 -8.39 -19.12
CA ASP A 277 -4.09 -9.12 -20.10
C ASP A 277 -2.88 -9.80 -19.44
N GLY A 278 -2.53 -9.41 -18.21
CA GLY A 278 -1.38 -9.95 -17.49
C GLY A 278 -0.05 -9.55 -18.10
N GLU A 279 0.01 -8.41 -18.79
CA GLU A 279 1.25 -7.86 -19.31
C GLU A 279 2.19 -7.45 -18.18
N ASP A 280 3.49 -7.70 -18.37
CA ASP A 280 4.52 -7.26 -17.42
C ASP A 280 4.50 -5.74 -17.21
N VAL A 281 4.48 -5.32 -15.94
CA VAL A 281 4.36 -3.91 -15.53
C VAL A 281 5.49 -3.06 -16.09
N ALA A 282 6.72 -3.58 -16.11
CA ALA A 282 7.88 -2.84 -16.64
C ALA A 282 7.75 -2.62 -18.15
N ARG A 283 7.25 -3.60 -18.89
CA ARG A 283 6.99 -3.45 -20.33
C ARG A 283 5.84 -2.47 -20.62
N VAL A 284 4.78 -2.48 -19.83
CA VAL A 284 3.66 -1.53 -19.97
C VAL A 284 4.14 -0.11 -19.66
N ALA A 285 4.91 0.08 -18.58
CA ALA A 285 5.52 1.36 -18.23
C ALA A 285 6.45 1.89 -19.34
N ALA A 286 7.34 1.05 -19.86
CA ALA A 286 8.26 1.42 -20.94
C ALA A 286 7.50 1.83 -22.22
N SER A 287 6.46 1.06 -22.57
CA SER A 287 5.57 1.36 -23.69
C SER A 287 4.85 2.70 -23.51
N ALA A 288 4.34 2.99 -22.30
CA ALA A 288 3.69 4.26 -21.98
C ALA A 288 4.66 5.44 -22.08
N LEU A 289 5.83 5.35 -21.45
CA LEU A 289 6.87 6.39 -21.53
C LEU A 289 7.36 6.61 -22.96
N GLY A 290 7.48 5.55 -23.76
CA GLY A 290 7.78 5.64 -25.18
C GLY A 290 6.70 6.38 -25.97
N ALA A 291 5.43 6.05 -25.75
CA ALA A 291 4.30 6.73 -26.39
C ALA A 291 4.21 8.22 -26.01
N LEU A 292 4.62 8.57 -24.79
CA LEU A 292 4.69 9.95 -24.32
C LEU A 292 5.91 10.73 -24.85
N GLY A 293 6.83 10.06 -25.55
CA GLY A 293 8.10 10.64 -26.02
C GLY A 293 9.10 10.92 -24.90
N LEU A 294 8.95 10.27 -23.75
CA LEU A 294 9.78 10.49 -22.55
C LEU A 294 10.91 9.46 -22.39
N ALA A 295 10.96 8.46 -23.26
CA ALA A 295 12.02 7.46 -23.31
C ALA A 295 13.19 7.93 -24.19
N THR A 296 14.42 7.83 -23.68
CA THR A 296 15.66 7.92 -24.47
C THR A 296 16.44 6.61 -24.36
N ARG A 297 16.89 6.09 -25.52
CA ARG A 297 17.55 4.78 -25.72
C ARG A 297 18.65 4.46 -24.70
N ALA A 298 18.38 3.48 -23.83
CA ALA A 298 19.23 2.36 -23.40
C ALA A 298 18.39 1.57 -22.36
N ALA A 299 18.05 0.30 -22.48
CA ALA A 299 18.80 -0.82 -23.03
C ALA A 299 17.92 -1.68 -23.96
N THR A 300 18.47 -1.99 -25.13
CA THR A 300 18.16 -3.23 -25.85
C THR A 300 18.76 -4.40 -25.06
N GLY A 301 17.90 -5.27 -24.57
CA GLY A 301 18.24 -6.56 -23.96
C GLY A 301 17.06 -7.50 -24.17
N GLU A 302 17.29 -8.54 -24.95
CA GLU A 302 16.35 -9.48 -25.57
C GLU A 302 15.53 -10.35 -24.59
N GLU A 303 14.30 -10.66 -25.03
CA GLU A 303 13.53 -11.92 -24.92
C GLU A 303 13.28 -12.54 -23.51
N ALA A 304 12.09 -13.06 -23.18
CA ALA A 304 11.33 -14.01 -23.97
C ALA A 304 9.85 -14.08 -23.58
N GLN A 305 9.03 -14.32 -24.59
CA GLN A 305 7.68 -14.86 -24.48
C GLN A 305 7.72 -16.28 -23.88
N GLY A 306 6.84 -16.57 -22.93
CA GLY A 306 6.61 -17.92 -22.48
C GLY A 306 5.52 -18.01 -21.40
N SER A 307 4.39 -18.60 -21.78
CA SER A 307 3.35 -19.26 -20.96
C SER A 307 3.37 -19.00 -19.44
N ALA A 308 2.23 -18.59 -18.87
CA ALA A 308 2.06 -18.19 -17.45
C ALA A 308 2.68 -19.11 -16.36
N ARG A 309 3.01 -20.38 -16.65
CA ARG A 309 3.81 -21.26 -15.76
C ARG A 309 5.32 -21.01 -15.81
N ALA A 310 5.85 -20.63 -16.97
CA ALA A 310 7.22 -20.19 -17.12
C ALA A 310 7.45 -18.81 -16.46
N GLY A 311 6.43 -17.93 -16.44
CA GLY A 311 6.51 -16.61 -15.80
C GLY A 311 6.84 -16.66 -14.30
N PHE A 312 6.18 -17.52 -13.53
CA PHE A 312 6.47 -17.63 -12.09
C PHE A 312 7.86 -18.24 -11.81
N LEU A 313 8.22 -19.33 -12.50
CA LEU A 313 9.52 -19.97 -12.30
C LEU A 313 10.68 -19.08 -12.79
N ALA A 314 10.48 -18.34 -13.88
CA ALA A 314 11.42 -17.34 -14.37
C ALA A 314 11.53 -16.16 -13.40
N TYR A 315 10.41 -15.68 -12.85
CA TYR A 315 10.42 -14.62 -11.84
C TYR A 315 11.19 -15.04 -10.58
N VAL A 316 10.89 -16.22 -10.04
CA VAL A 316 11.60 -16.78 -8.87
C VAL A 316 13.07 -17.02 -9.17
N SER A 317 13.41 -17.48 -10.38
CA SER A 317 14.81 -17.68 -10.81
C SER A 317 15.56 -16.35 -10.94
N ALA A 318 14.97 -15.36 -11.61
CA ALA A 318 15.53 -14.03 -11.82
C ALA A 318 15.71 -13.27 -10.51
N HIS A 319 14.78 -13.46 -9.56
CA HIS A 319 14.81 -12.82 -8.25
C HIS A 319 15.33 -13.77 -7.16
N ARG A 320 15.97 -14.90 -7.49
CA ARG A 320 16.37 -15.89 -6.48
C ARG A 320 17.27 -15.30 -5.40
N GLY A 321 18.14 -14.37 -5.79
CA GLY A 321 19.07 -13.71 -4.87
C GLY A 321 18.35 -12.78 -3.89
N SER A 322 17.38 -11.99 -4.37
CA SER A 322 16.59 -11.09 -3.53
C SER A 322 15.58 -11.85 -2.69
N LEU A 323 14.93 -12.87 -3.25
CA LEU A 323 14.01 -13.75 -2.51
C LEU A 323 14.76 -14.52 -1.42
N PHE A 324 15.94 -15.05 -1.71
CA PHE A 324 16.76 -15.74 -0.71
C PHE A 324 17.24 -14.78 0.38
N SER A 325 17.70 -13.57 0.03
CA SER A 325 18.12 -12.60 1.04
C SER A 325 16.95 -12.10 1.91
N GLN A 326 15.78 -11.87 1.31
CA GLN A 326 14.56 -11.53 2.06
C GLN A 326 14.07 -12.68 2.93
N LEU A 327 14.14 -13.92 2.43
CA LEU A 327 13.83 -15.12 3.22
C LEU A 327 14.75 -15.24 4.43
N ILE A 328 16.06 -15.12 4.23
CA ILE A 328 17.04 -15.17 5.32
C ILE A 328 16.80 -14.02 6.31
N ARG A 329 16.50 -12.81 5.82
CA ARG A 329 16.14 -11.68 6.68
C ARG A 329 14.89 -11.98 7.49
N HIS A 330 13.85 -12.55 6.87
CA HIS A 330 12.63 -12.94 7.55
C HIS A 330 12.88 -14.02 8.61
N LEU A 331 13.63 -15.07 8.27
CA LEU A 331 14.01 -16.14 9.20
C LEU A 331 14.82 -15.60 10.38
N TRP A 332 15.75 -14.67 10.12
CA TRP A 332 16.54 -14.03 11.17
C TRP A 332 15.65 -13.21 12.11
N LEU A 333 14.73 -12.39 11.56
CA LEU A 333 13.79 -11.59 12.35
C LEU A 333 12.88 -12.46 13.23
N VAL A 334 12.32 -13.51 12.65
CA VAL A 334 11.50 -14.49 13.39
C VAL A 334 12.33 -15.19 14.46
N GLY A 335 13.56 -15.61 14.13
CA GLY A 335 14.46 -16.28 15.07
C GLY A 335 14.84 -15.41 16.27
N VAL A 336 15.17 -14.14 16.04
CA VAL A 336 15.48 -13.18 17.12
C VAL A 336 14.26 -12.95 18.01
N ALA A 337 13.10 -12.68 17.42
CA ALA A 337 11.86 -12.47 18.18
C ALA A 337 11.45 -13.72 18.98
N LEU A 338 11.55 -14.89 18.37
CA LEU A 338 11.23 -16.17 19.02
C LEU A 338 12.22 -16.49 20.15
N GLY A 339 13.52 -16.29 19.92
CA GLY A 339 14.55 -16.50 20.94
C GLY A 339 14.32 -15.61 22.17
N ALA A 340 14.04 -14.33 21.94
CA ALA A 340 13.67 -13.39 23.00
C ALA A 340 12.36 -13.79 23.70
N ALA A 341 11.38 -14.35 22.96
CA ALA A 341 10.13 -14.82 23.53
C ALA A 341 10.37 -16.03 24.42
N ILE A 342 11.12 -17.05 23.96
CA ILE A 342 11.45 -18.26 24.74
C ILE A 342 12.18 -17.90 26.04
N ALA A 343 13.17 -17.00 25.97
CA ALA A 343 13.95 -16.58 27.13
C ALA A 343 13.11 -15.98 28.27
N VAL A 344 11.94 -15.43 27.95
CA VAL A 344 11.00 -14.85 28.93
C VAL A 344 9.85 -15.81 29.24
N ALA A 345 9.25 -16.38 28.19
CA ALA A 345 8.05 -17.19 28.25
C ALA A 345 8.25 -18.52 28.98
N VAL A 346 9.39 -19.20 28.78
CA VAL A 346 9.64 -20.49 29.44
C VAL A 346 9.84 -20.32 30.94
N PRO A 347 10.74 -19.43 31.44
CA PRO A 347 10.86 -19.19 32.87
C PRO A 347 9.56 -18.72 33.51
N LEU A 348 8.81 -17.85 32.82
CA LEU A 348 7.52 -17.37 33.32
C LEU A 348 6.49 -18.50 33.38
N GLY A 349 6.39 -19.34 32.35
CA GLY A 349 5.50 -20.52 32.35
C GLY A 349 5.80 -21.49 33.49
N LEU A 350 7.07 -21.74 33.78
CA LEU A 350 7.52 -22.54 34.93
C LEU A 350 7.23 -21.86 36.27
N ALA A 351 7.38 -20.54 36.36
CA ALA A 351 7.09 -19.81 37.59
C ALA A 351 5.58 -19.76 37.89
N LEU A 352 4.73 -19.69 36.86
CA LEU A 352 3.28 -19.67 36.99
C LEU A 352 2.72 -21.02 37.47
N GLU A 353 3.42 -22.14 37.22
CA GLU A 353 3.05 -23.45 37.77
C GLU A 353 2.98 -23.43 39.31
N ARG A 354 3.90 -22.72 39.96
CA ARG A 354 3.95 -22.62 41.43
C ARG A 354 2.79 -21.84 42.05
N SER A 355 2.05 -21.05 41.25
CA SER A 355 1.03 -20.11 41.73
C SER A 355 -0.23 -20.15 40.85
N ARG A 356 -1.05 -21.18 41.05
CA ARG A 356 -2.28 -21.43 40.27
C ARG A 356 -3.25 -20.25 40.22
N ALA A 357 -3.38 -19.49 41.31
CA ALA A 357 -4.27 -18.33 41.38
C ALA A 357 -3.82 -17.18 40.44
N VAL A 358 -2.54 -17.12 40.09
CA VAL A 358 -1.94 -16.07 39.23
C VAL A 358 -1.82 -16.54 37.78
N ALA A 359 -1.64 -17.85 37.56
CA ALA A 359 -1.51 -18.43 36.23
C ALA A 359 -2.72 -18.16 35.32
N GLU A 360 -3.94 -18.40 35.81
CA GLU A 360 -5.14 -18.26 34.97
C GLU A 360 -5.43 -16.81 34.54
N PRO A 361 -5.32 -15.78 35.41
CA PRO A 361 -5.42 -14.39 34.98
C PRO A 361 -4.35 -13.99 33.96
N VAL A 362 -3.09 -14.38 34.18
CA VAL A 362 -1.97 -14.00 33.30
C VAL A 362 -2.11 -14.63 31.92
N ILE A 363 -2.44 -15.93 31.85
CA ILE A 363 -2.64 -16.62 30.57
C ILE A 363 -3.85 -16.04 29.83
N ARG A 364 -4.95 -15.71 30.52
CA ARG A 364 -6.12 -15.06 29.90
C ARG A 364 -5.75 -13.69 29.32
N LEU A 365 -5.02 -12.87 30.07
CA LEU A 365 -4.60 -11.55 29.61
C LEU A 365 -3.73 -11.65 28.35
N LEU A 366 -2.75 -12.56 28.34
CA LEU A 366 -1.90 -12.80 27.18
C LEU A 366 -2.69 -13.34 25.97
N GLY A 367 -3.75 -14.11 26.22
CA GLY A 367 -4.64 -14.61 25.17
C GLY A 367 -5.40 -13.51 24.43
N VAL A 368 -5.76 -12.42 25.13
CA VAL A 368 -6.41 -11.25 24.50
C VAL A 368 -5.51 -10.58 23.47
N ILE A 369 -4.19 -10.57 23.68
CA ILE A 369 -3.25 -9.97 22.72
C ILE A 369 -3.29 -10.73 21.38
N GLN A 370 -3.46 -12.06 21.42
CA GLN A 370 -3.56 -12.86 20.19
C GLN A 370 -4.86 -12.68 19.41
N THR A 371 -5.91 -12.14 20.04
CA THR A 371 -7.15 -11.87 19.31
C THR A 371 -7.06 -10.60 18.46
N ILE A 372 -6.04 -9.76 18.67
CA ILE A 372 -5.79 -8.55 17.88
C ILE A 372 -5.12 -8.99 16.57
N PRO A 373 -5.71 -8.78 15.39
CA PRO A 373 -5.08 -9.14 14.11
C PRO A 373 -3.66 -8.58 14.01
N SER A 374 -2.71 -9.37 13.50
CA SER A 374 -1.29 -9.00 13.46
C SER A 374 -1.04 -7.66 12.76
N ILE A 375 -1.81 -7.37 11.70
CA ILE A 375 -1.75 -6.08 10.99
C ILE A 375 -2.24 -4.90 11.85
N ALA A 376 -3.26 -5.11 12.69
CA ALA A 376 -3.77 -4.10 13.61
C ALA A 376 -2.75 -3.85 14.74
N LEU A 377 -2.15 -4.92 15.27
CA LEU A 377 -1.09 -4.80 16.27
C LEU A 377 0.11 -4.01 15.71
N LEU A 378 0.51 -4.28 14.46
CA LEU A 378 1.55 -3.50 13.77
C LEU A 378 1.18 -2.02 13.64
N ALA A 379 -0.05 -1.71 13.22
CA ALA A 379 -0.54 -0.33 13.11
C ALA A 379 -0.49 0.40 14.45
N PHE A 380 -0.89 -0.24 15.55
CA PHE A 380 -0.79 0.31 16.91
C PHE A 380 0.65 0.60 17.35
N MET A 381 1.64 -0.16 16.85
CA MET A 381 3.04 0.04 17.22
C MET A 381 3.70 1.21 16.48
N ILE A 382 3.15 1.63 15.33
CA ILE A 382 3.75 2.70 14.51
C ILE A 382 3.87 4.04 15.27
N PRO A 383 2.82 4.52 15.99
CA PRO A 383 2.95 5.75 16.79
C PRO A 383 3.95 5.65 17.93
N LEU A 384 4.17 4.46 18.50
CA LEU A 384 5.03 4.26 19.68
C LEU A 384 6.49 4.00 19.31
N LEU A 385 6.73 3.23 18.26
CA LEU A 385 8.03 2.66 17.91
C LEU A 385 8.53 3.08 16.52
N GLY A 386 7.75 3.87 15.79
CA GLY A 386 8.04 4.27 14.41
C GLY A 386 7.74 3.17 13.39
N VAL A 387 8.18 3.36 12.15
CA VAL A 387 8.06 2.36 11.07
C VAL A 387 9.38 1.61 10.92
N GLY A 388 9.33 0.29 10.76
CA GLY A 388 10.51 -0.50 10.43
C GLY A 388 10.54 -1.86 11.11
N VAL A 389 11.76 -2.37 11.33
CA VAL A 389 12.01 -3.71 11.87
C VAL A 389 11.55 -3.84 13.33
N LEU A 390 11.67 -2.79 14.13
CA LEU A 390 11.42 -2.82 15.56
C LEU A 390 9.94 -3.12 15.92
N PRO A 391 8.94 -2.43 15.34
CA PRO A 391 7.52 -2.80 15.51
C PRO A 391 7.23 -4.26 15.16
N ALA A 392 7.83 -4.76 14.08
CA ALA A 392 7.64 -6.14 13.64
C ALA A 392 8.23 -7.17 14.62
N LEU A 393 9.42 -6.89 15.17
CA LEU A 393 10.03 -7.73 16.21
C LEU A 393 9.18 -7.75 17.48
N VAL A 394 8.68 -6.60 17.93
CA VAL A 394 7.82 -6.51 19.12
C VAL A 394 6.50 -7.24 18.91
N ALA A 395 5.86 -7.06 17.74
CA ALA A 395 4.63 -7.77 17.40
C ALA A 395 4.82 -9.29 17.37
N LEU A 396 5.88 -9.78 16.70
CA LEU A 396 6.24 -11.21 16.66
C LEU A 396 6.57 -11.77 18.04
N TRP A 397 7.26 -11.00 18.87
CA TRP A 397 7.60 -11.38 20.25
C TRP A 397 6.32 -11.53 21.09
N LEU A 398 5.44 -10.52 21.10
CA LEU A 398 4.17 -10.55 21.83
C LEU A 398 3.27 -11.72 21.40
N TYR A 399 3.17 -11.96 20.09
CA TYR A 399 2.41 -13.08 19.54
C TYR A 399 2.94 -14.44 19.98
N SER A 400 4.27 -14.54 20.15
CA SER A 400 4.95 -15.77 20.53
C SER A 400 4.87 -16.07 22.03
N LEU A 401 4.62 -15.07 22.89
CA LEU A 401 4.57 -15.26 24.35
C LEU A 401 3.45 -16.18 24.81
N TYR A 402 2.21 -15.92 24.39
CA TYR A 402 1.03 -16.71 24.83
C TYR A 402 1.16 -18.22 24.59
N PRO A 403 1.48 -18.70 23.36
CA PRO A 403 1.51 -20.13 23.09
C PRO A 403 2.67 -20.79 23.83
N ILE A 404 3.83 -20.14 23.92
CA ILE A 404 4.98 -20.69 24.66
C ILE A 404 4.68 -20.80 26.15
N ILE A 405 4.12 -19.75 26.77
CA ILE A 405 3.75 -19.75 28.20
C ILE A 405 2.69 -20.81 28.46
N ARG A 406 1.63 -20.84 27.63
CA ARG A 406 0.53 -21.80 27.79
C ARG A 406 1.00 -23.23 27.66
N THR A 407 1.79 -23.54 26.64
CA THR A 407 2.31 -24.90 26.40
C THR A 407 3.32 -25.30 27.47
N THR A 408 4.16 -24.39 27.96
CA THR A 408 5.08 -24.66 29.07
C THR A 408 4.31 -24.95 30.36
N PHE A 409 3.34 -24.09 30.69
CA PHE A 409 2.50 -24.25 31.89
C PHE A 409 1.68 -25.55 31.85
N SER A 410 0.99 -25.84 30.74
CA SER A 410 0.22 -27.09 30.61
C SER A 410 1.12 -28.31 30.58
N GLY A 411 2.25 -28.22 29.88
CA GLY A 411 3.20 -29.32 29.73
C GLY A 411 3.83 -29.76 31.06
N VAL A 412 4.13 -28.83 31.97
CA VAL A 412 4.64 -29.17 33.31
C VAL A 412 3.52 -29.61 34.26
N ARG A 413 2.31 -29.06 34.12
CA ARG A 413 1.18 -29.43 34.97
C ARG A 413 0.66 -30.84 34.67
N ASP A 414 0.70 -31.24 33.41
CA ASP A 414 0.15 -32.51 32.93
C ASP A 414 1.24 -33.61 32.84
N ALA A 415 2.51 -33.30 33.18
CA ALA A 415 3.64 -34.23 33.31
C ALA A 415 3.82 -34.68 34.77
#